data_AF-A0A0N1LGM7-F1
#
_entry.id   AF-A0A0N1LGM7-F1
#
_cell.length_a   1.000
_cell.length_b   1.000
_cell.length_c   1.000
_cell.angle_alpha   90.00
_cell.angle_beta   90.00
_cell.angle_gamma   90.00
#
_symmetry.space_group_name_H-M   'P 1'
#
loop_
_entity.id
_entity.type
_entity.pdbx_description
1 polymer ?
#
loop_
_entity_poly.entity_id
_entity_poly.type
_entity_poly.pdbx_seq_one_letter_code
_entity_poly.pdbx_strand_id
1 'polypeptide(L)' 'MTVCTDYRAIQSERGYLVLYRSTGDNVCPGCGGRQWDVGRVMAECALCSTAIPLVSPDIPTPTDFEPERN' A
#
# COMPACT_ATOMS: atom_id res chain seq x y z
N MET A 1 6.39 7.97 33.96
CA MET A 1 6.77 7.00 32.92
C MET A 1 6.32 7.56 31.59
N THR A 2 7.22 8.23 30.88
CA THR A 2 6.93 8.72 29.52
C THR A 2 7.45 7.66 28.56
N VAL A 3 6.54 7.04 27.81
CA VAL A 3 6.91 6.12 26.73
C VAL A 3 7.47 6.98 25.61
N CYS A 4 8.79 6.96 25.42
CA CYS A 4 9.42 7.52 24.23
C CYS A 4 9.08 6.58 23.07
N THR A 5 7.98 6.84 22.38
CA THR A 5 7.58 6.06 21.20
C THR A 5 8.60 6.29 20.10
N ASP A 6 9.49 5.32 19.91
CA ASP A 6 10.42 5.29 18.78
C ASP A 6 9.61 5.01 17.50
N TYR A 7 9.31 6.08 16.77
CA TYR A 7 8.51 6.00 15.54
C TYR A 7 9.21 5.20 14.42
N ARG A 8 10.53 4.99 14.50
CA ARG A 8 11.30 4.24 13.50
C ARG A 8 11.13 2.72 13.67
N ALA A 9 11.06 2.22 14.91
CA ALA A 9 10.74 0.83 15.23
C ALA A 9 9.35 0.46 14.69
N ILE A 10 8.35 1.33 14.90
CA ILE A 10 6.98 1.13 14.39
C ILE A 10 6.95 1.03 12.86
N GLN A 11 7.81 1.75 12.13
CA GLN A 11 7.88 1.66 10.67
C GLN A 11 8.44 0.31 10.21
N SER A 12 9.43 -0.23 10.90
CA SER A 12 10.05 -1.51 10.55
C SER A 12 9.18 -2.72 10.89
N GLU A 13 8.21 -2.56 11.80
CA GLU A 13 7.20 -3.56 12.16
C GLU A 13 5.97 -3.54 11.23
N ARG A 14 5.85 -2.53 10.35
CA ARG A 14 4.80 -2.52 9.33
C ARG A 14 5.14 -3.59 8.30
N GLY A 15 4.38 -4.68 8.31
CA GLY A 15 4.48 -5.73 7.29
C GLY A 15 4.41 -5.17 5.87
N TYR A 16 4.89 -5.93 4.89
CA TYR A 16 4.88 -5.53 3.50
C TYR A 16 3.43 -5.41 2.98
N LEU A 17 3.03 -4.22 2.55
CA LEU A 17 1.72 -3.98 1.94
C LEU A 17 1.82 -4.20 0.42
N VAL A 18 1.17 -5.26 -0.05
CA VAL A 18 1.02 -5.51 -1.49
C VAL A 18 -0.10 -4.62 -2.02
N LEU A 19 0.23 -3.73 -2.95
CA LEU A 19 -0.73 -2.86 -3.62
C LEU A 19 -0.88 -3.27 -5.08
N TYR A 20 -2.10 -3.24 -5.58
CA TYR A 20 -2.38 -3.42 -7.00
C TYR A 20 -1.94 -2.18 -7.78
N ARG A 21 -1.11 -2.40 -8.80
CA ARG A 21 -0.58 -1.35 -9.67
C ARG A 21 -1.31 -1.36 -11.00
N SER A 22 -1.71 -0.21 -11.53
CA SER A 22 -2.33 -0.12 -12.86
C SER A 22 -1.39 -0.55 -13.99
N THR A 23 -0.09 -0.39 -13.78
CA THR A 23 0.98 -0.74 -14.72
C THR A 23 1.92 -1.72 -14.04
N GLY A 24 1.93 -2.97 -14.50
CA GLY A 24 2.81 -4.01 -14.00
C GLY A 24 2.17 -5.39 -14.00
N ASP A 25 2.98 -6.40 -13.74
CA ASP A 25 2.56 -7.79 -13.58
C ASP A 25 2.16 -8.01 -12.11
N ASN A 26 0.86 -7.83 -11.80
CA ASN A 26 0.35 -8.00 -10.44
C ASN A 26 0.16 -9.49 -10.13
N VAL A 27 0.98 -10.02 -9.23
CA VAL A 27 0.88 -11.40 -8.75
C VAL A 27 0.17 -11.43 -7.40
N CYS A 28 -0.82 -12.31 -7.27
CA CYS A 28 -1.59 -12.47 -6.05
C CYS A 28 -0.71 -13.08 -4.94
N PRO A 29 -0.60 -12.46 -3.76
CA PRO A 29 0.20 -13.00 -2.66
C PRO A 29 -0.39 -14.29 -2.04
N GLY A 30 -1.68 -14.57 -2.26
CA GLY A 30 -2.34 -15.76 -1.72
C GLY A 30 -2.15 -17.01 -2.58
N CYS A 31 -2.28 -16.90 -3.90
CA CYS A 31 -2.28 -18.06 -4.80
C CYS A 31 -1.28 -17.98 -5.96
N GLY A 32 -0.57 -16.86 -6.11
CA GLY A 32 0.32 -16.62 -7.26
C GLY A 32 -0.41 -16.31 -8.58
N GLY A 33 -1.74 -16.20 -8.56
CA GLY A 33 -2.55 -15.88 -9.72
C GLY A 33 -2.36 -14.45 -10.22
N ARG A 34 -2.78 -14.21 -11.47
CA ARG A 34 -2.66 -12.90 -12.16
C ARG A 34 -4.01 -12.35 -12.64
N GLN A 35 -5.09 -13.04 -12.31
CA GLN A 35 -6.45 -12.64 -12.67
C GLN A 35 -7.05 -11.83 -11.53
N TRP A 36 -7.57 -10.66 -11.88
CA TRP A 36 -8.02 -9.65 -10.92
C TRP A 36 -9.33 -9.00 -11.39
N ASP A 37 -10.28 -8.93 -10.47
CA ASP A 37 -11.47 -8.10 -10.57
C ASP A 37 -11.16 -6.74 -9.92
N VAL A 38 -10.93 -5.73 -10.75
CA VAL A 38 -10.48 -4.41 -10.31
C VAL A 38 -11.68 -3.50 -10.03
N GLY A 39 -11.89 -3.19 -8.75
CA GLY A 39 -12.88 -2.21 -8.30
C GLY A 39 -12.35 -0.78 -8.33
N ARG A 40 -13.02 0.13 -7.60
CA ARG A 40 -12.58 1.54 -7.51
C ARG A 40 -11.48 1.78 -6.49
N VAL A 41 -11.43 0.94 -5.46
CA VAL A 41 -10.52 1.10 -4.29
C VAL A 41 -9.65 -0.15 -4.06
N MET A 42 -10.13 -1.31 -4.48
CA MET A 42 -9.49 -2.61 -4.24
C MET A 42 -9.47 -3.41 -5.55
N ALA A 43 -8.53 -4.35 -5.65
CA ALA A 43 -8.51 -5.41 -6.64
C ALA A 43 -8.66 -6.77 -5.94
N GLU A 44 -9.64 -7.56 -6.36
CA GLU A 44 -9.88 -8.90 -5.83
C GLU A 44 -9.34 -9.97 -6.79
N CYS A 45 -8.65 -10.98 -6.27
CA CYS A 45 -8.16 -12.07 -7.10
C CYS A 45 -9.30 -13.03 -7.46
N ALA A 46 -9.55 -13.22 -8.76
CA ALA A 46 -10.62 -14.09 -9.27
C ALA A 46 -10.44 -15.59 -8.95
N LEU A 47 -9.29 -16.00 -8.40
CA LEU A 47 -8.95 -17.40 -8.12
C LEU A 47 -9.16 -17.78 -6.65
N CYS A 48 -8.76 -16.90 -5.73
CA CYS A 48 -8.76 -17.18 -4.29
C CYS A 48 -9.46 -16.09 -3.46
N SER A 49 -10.10 -15.13 -4.12
CA SER A 49 -10.82 -14.00 -3.50
C SER A 49 -9.96 -13.14 -2.58
N THR A 50 -8.62 -13.16 -2.76
CA THR A 50 -7.73 -12.26 -2.03
C THR A 50 -7.90 -10.84 -2.54
N ALA A 51 -8.37 -9.94 -1.69
CA ALA A 51 -8.51 -8.52 -1.99
C ALA A 51 -7.29 -7.73 -1.51
N ILE A 52 -6.73 -6.91 -2.41
CA ILE A 52 -5.64 -5.97 -2.10
C ILE A 52 -6.03 -4.54 -2.49
N PRO A 53 -5.47 -3.51 -1.82
CA PRO A 53 -5.76 -2.12 -2.16
C PRO A 53 -5.13 -1.71 -3.49
N LEU A 54 -5.84 -0.85 -4.22
CA LEU A 54 -5.25 -0.14 -5.35
C LEU A 54 -4.24 0.88 -4.83
N VAL A 55 -3.18 1.11 -5.60
CA VAL A 55 -2.32 2.27 -5.36
C VAL A 55 -3.16 3.53 -5.63
N SER A 56 -3.74 4.10 -4.58
CA SER A 56 -4.40 5.39 -4.68
C SER A 56 -3.33 6.46 -4.96
N PRO A 57 -3.51 7.34 -5.96
CA PRO A 57 -2.52 8.37 -6.26
C PRO A 57 -2.40 9.48 -5.20
N ASP A 58 -3.09 9.40 -4.05
CA ASP A 58 -3.13 10.46 -3.03
C ASP A 58 -2.40 10.09 -1.73
N ILE A 59 -1.22 9.47 -1.83
CA ILE A 59 -0.28 9.58 -0.71
C ILE A 59 0.47 10.90 -0.95
N PRO A 60 0.27 11.94 -0.13
CA PRO A 60 1.08 13.15 -0.24
C PRO A 60 2.53 12.72 -0.07
N THR A 61 3.28 12.82 -1.15
CA THR A 61 4.72 12.56 -1.12
C THR A 61 5.31 13.66 -0.23
N PRO A 62 6.23 13.36 0.71
CA PRO A 62 6.77 14.36 1.64
C PRO A 62 7.51 15.53 0.97
N THR A 63 7.59 15.57 -0.36
CA THR A 63 8.01 16.72 -1.16
C THR A 63 7.01 17.88 -1.20
N ASP A 64 5.76 17.70 -0.76
CA ASP A 64 4.76 18.80 -0.70
C ASP A 64 4.88 19.66 0.58
N PHE A 65 5.75 19.28 1.52
CA PHE A 65 6.16 20.18 2.60
C PHE A 65 7.16 21.21 2.05
N GLU A 66 6.69 22.14 1.23
CA GLU A 66 7.45 23.34 0.90
C GLU A 66 7.66 24.12 2.21
N PRO A 67 8.91 24.33 2.68
CA PRO A 67 9.13 25.06 3.91
C PRO A 67 8.62 26.48 3.72
N GLU A 68 7.68 26.88 4.58
CA GLU A 68 7.22 28.25 4.70
C GLU A 68 8.45 29.19 4.78
N ARG A 69 8.67 29.94 3.70
CA ARG A 69 9.75 30.91 3.60
C ARG A 69 9.29 32.21 4.26
N ASN A 70 9.79 32.48 5.48
CA ASN A 70 9.84 33.81 6.08
C ASN A 70 11.18 34.07 6.75
#